data_AF-A6LD97-F1
#
_entry.id   AF-A6LD97-F1
#
_cell.length_a   1.000
_cell.length_b   1.000
_cell.length_c   1.000
_cell.angle_alpha   90.00
_cell.angle_beta   90.00
_cell.angle_gamma   90.00
#
_symmetry.space_group_name_H-M   'P 1'
#
loop_
_entity.id
_entity.type
_entity.pdbx_description
1 polymer ?
#
loop_
_entity_poly.entity_id
_entity_poly.type
_entity_poly.pdbx_seq_one_letter_code
_entity_poly.pdbx_strand_id
1 'polypeptide(L)'
;MRRFKYMLWLLVAVFCLMPCGVSAAETQKDLKIQEVFQRYGKKRNVTMVELSNEMLETYGMTRYKSITIKDDPEALRFTRQCLEADQKGARKIKEVTDDGGVVSAYYQLKGVEADINRFVLFKVSKKGVITLVYIEGDLDSDDLITLLFTKKDL
;
A
#
# COMPACT_ATOMS: atom_id res chain seq x y z
N MET A 1 -17.38 -42.75 41.29
CA MET A 1 -18.18 -42.08 40.24
C MET A 1 -18.35 -40.56 40.43
N ARG A 2 -18.70 -40.04 41.63
CA ARG A 2 -18.91 -38.58 41.82
C ARG A 2 -17.65 -37.72 41.65
N ARG A 3 -16.48 -38.17 42.11
CA ARG A 3 -15.21 -37.42 41.97
C ARG A 3 -14.71 -37.28 40.53
N PHE A 4 -14.96 -38.28 39.69
CA PHE A 4 -14.67 -38.22 38.26
C PHE A 4 -15.55 -37.18 37.54
N LYS A 5 -16.82 -37.05 37.95
CA LYS A 5 -17.70 -36.00 37.42
C LYS A 5 -17.16 -34.61 37.78
N TYR A 6 -16.75 -34.35 39.02
CA TYR A 6 -16.22 -33.04 39.41
C TYR A 6 -14.88 -32.72 38.72
N MET A 7 -14.01 -33.71 38.53
CA MET A 7 -12.76 -33.55 37.78
C MET A 7 -13.01 -33.24 36.30
N LEU A 8 -14.02 -33.87 35.70
CA LEU A 8 -14.46 -33.59 34.33
C LEU A 8 -15.07 -32.18 34.20
N TRP A 9 -15.89 -31.77 35.16
CA TRP A 9 -16.47 -30.42 35.21
C TRP A 9 -15.41 -29.32 35.42
N LEU A 10 -14.37 -29.60 36.21
CA LEU A 10 -13.21 -28.72 36.39
C LEU A 10 -12.39 -28.57 35.09
N LEU A 11 -12.18 -29.67 34.36
CA LEU A 11 -11.48 -29.65 33.07
C LEU A 11 -12.25 -28.85 32.01
N VAL A 12 -13.57 -28.95 31.97
CA VAL A 12 -14.42 -28.13 31.08
C VAL A 12 -14.36 -26.65 31.47
N ALA A 13 -14.38 -26.32 32.77
CA ALA A 13 -14.27 -24.94 33.23
C ALA A 13 -12.91 -24.31 32.88
N VAL A 14 -11.82 -25.07 32.99
CA VAL A 14 -10.46 -24.62 32.60
C VAL A 14 -10.34 -24.46 31.08
N PHE A 15 -10.98 -25.33 30.29
CA PHE A 15 -11.01 -25.21 28.83
C PHE A 15 -11.81 -23.98 28.36
N CYS A 16 -12.88 -23.62 29.08
CA CYS A 16 -13.62 -22.37 28.85
C CYS A 16 -12.88 -21.11 29.32
N LEU A 17 -11.87 -21.25 30.18
CA LEU A 17 -11.00 -20.16 30.64
C LEU A 17 -9.74 -19.99 29.77
N MET A 18 -9.54 -20.82 28.73
CA MET A 18 -8.54 -20.49 27.72
C MET A 18 -8.99 -19.21 27.01
N PRO A 19 -8.16 -18.15 26.96
CA PRO A 19 -8.42 -17.04 26.07
C PRO A 19 -8.43 -17.61 24.66
N CYS A 20 -9.62 -17.68 24.06
CA CYS A 20 -9.76 -17.86 22.62
C CYS A 20 -8.86 -16.81 21.99
N GLY A 21 -7.83 -17.26 21.28
CA GLY A 21 -6.78 -16.40 20.74
C GLY A 21 -7.41 -15.17 20.12
N VAL A 22 -7.20 -14.03 20.77
CA VAL A 22 -7.68 -12.75 20.29
C VAL A 22 -7.02 -12.51 18.93
N SER A 23 -7.82 -12.00 18.01
CA SER A 23 -7.44 -11.44 16.72
C SER A 23 -7.17 -12.42 15.58
N ALA A 24 -8.27 -12.98 15.05
CA ALA A 24 -8.52 -12.87 13.62
C ALA A 24 -9.59 -11.79 13.38
N ALA A 25 -9.40 -10.60 13.95
CA ALA A 25 -9.85 -9.42 13.24
C ALA A 25 -8.97 -9.40 11.99
N GLU A 26 -9.52 -9.82 10.87
CA GLU A 26 -8.91 -9.65 9.57
C GLU A 26 -8.72 -8.15 9.36
N THR A 27 -7.61 -7.61 9.86
CA THR A 27 -7.07 -6.35 9.39
C THR A 27 -6.95 -6.53 7.89
N GLN A 28 -7.88 -5.95 7.12
CA GLN A 28 -7.67 -5.72 5.69
C GLN A 28 -6.29 -5.05 5.60
N LYS A 29 -5.28 -5.85 5.24
CA LYS A 29 -3.89 -5.43 5.34
C LYS A 29 -3.72 -4.17 4.49
N ASP A 30 -3.25 -3.11 5.13
CA ASP A 30 -2.68 -1.97 4.44
C ASP A 30 -1.69 -2.47 3.37
N LEU A 31 -1.68 -1.78 2.23
CA LEU A 31 -0.81 -2.12 1.10
C LEU A 31 0.65 -2.15 1.53
N LYS A 32 1.41 -3.15 1.07
CA LYS A 32 2.82 -3.35 1.37
C LYS A 32 3.67 -2.14 0.97
N ILE A 33 3.27 -1.39 -0.06
CA ILE A 33 3.95 -0.14 -0.46
C ILE A 33 3.92 0.94 0.63
N GLN A 34 3.01 0.87 1.61
CA GLN A 34 2.97 1.81 2.74
C GLN A 34 4.26 1.73 3.56
N GLU A 35 4.87 0.55 3.65
CA GLU A 35 6.15 0.34 4.31
C GLU A 35 7.29 1.13 3.64
N VAL A 36 7.22 1.39 2.33
CA VAL A 36 8.22 2.20 1.62
C VAL A 36 8.20 3.64 2.14
N PHE A 37 6.99 4.22 2.24
CA PHE A 37 6.82 5.58 2.75
C PHE A 37 7.28 5.69 4.20
N GLN A 38 6.94 4.70 5.04
CA GLN A 38 7.35 4.69 6.45
C GLN A 38 8.86 4.51 6.63
N ARG A 39 9.48 3.57 5.90
CA ARG A 39 10.89 3.21 6.04
C ARG A 39 11.84 4.24 5.46
N TYR A 40 11.47 4.88 4.35
CA TYR A 40 12.35 5.79 3.62
C TYR A 40 11.95 7.26 3.73
N GLY A 41 10.71 7.59 4.11
CA GLY A 41 10.18 8.96 4.08
C GLY A 41 10.93 9.98 4.93
N LYS A 42 11.75 9.54 5.90
CA LYS A 42 12.59 10.40 6.76
C LYS A 42 14.10 10.25 6.52
N LYS A 43 14.52 9.46 5.53
CA LYS A 43 15.93 9.27 5.20
C LYS A 43 16.50 10.48 4.46
N ARG A 44 17.82 10.64 4.49
CA ARG A 44 18.54 11.61 3.66
C ARG A 44 18.39 11.25 2.18
N ASN A 45 18.47 12.25 1.29
CA ASN A 45 18.31 12.08 -0.16
C ASN A 45 16.93 11.54 -0.61
N VAL A 46 15.93 11.69 0.27
CA VAL A 46 14.54 11.38 -0.01
C VAL A 46 13.73 12.65 -0.03
N THR A 47 12.82 12.76 -0.99
CA THR A 47 11.77 13.78 -1.02
C THR A 47 10.44 13.08 -0.84
N MET A 48 9.81 13.30 0.32
CA MET A 48 8.47 12.80 0.64
C MET A 48 7.48 13.96 0.51
N VAL A 49 6.36 13.72 -0.16
CA VAL A 49 5.25 14.67 -0.27
C VAL A 49 3.96 13.96 0.14
N GLU A 50 3.22 14.57 1.03
CA GLU A 50 1.86 14.21 1.41
C GLU A 50 1.03 15.49 1.31
N LEU A 51 -0.06 15.44 0.55
CA LEU A 51 -0.92 16.62 0.36
C LEU A 51 -1.96 16.70 1.48
N SER A 52 -2.34 17.91 1.85
CA SER A 52 -3.44 18.16 2.77
C SER A 52 -4.79 17.87 2.11
N ASN A 53 -5.78 17.50 2.92
CA ASN A 53 -7.12 17.17 2.45
C ASN A 53 -7.77 18.30 1.62
N GLU A 54 -7.58 19.57 2.03
CA GLU A 54 -8.12 20.74 1.30
C GLU A 54 -7.65 20.81 -0.15
N MET A 55 -6.38 20.45 -0.42
CA MET A 55 -5.84 20.41 -1.78
C MET A 55 -6.38 19.22 -2.56
N LEU A 56 -6.67 18.11 -1.88
CA LEU A 56 -7.08 16.85 -2.49
C LEU A 56 -8.54 16.85 -2.98
N GLU A 57 -9.42 17.51 -2.23
CA GLU A 57 -10.84 17.67 -2.61
C GLU A 57 -11.01 18.30 -3.99
N THR A 58 -10.16 19.27 -4.34
CA THR A 58 -10.19 19.94 -5.66
C THR A 58 -9.88 19.01 -6.84
N TYR A 59 -9.32 17.84 -6.55
CA TYR A 59 -8.94 16.82 -7.53
C TYR A 59 -9.70 15.50 -7.37
N GLY A 60 -10.74 15.46 -6.53
CA GLY A 60 -11.50 14.24 -6.22
C GLY A 60 -10.71 13.21 -5.39
N MET A 61 -9.54 13.60 -4.88
CA MET A 61 -8.66 12.72 -4.10
C MET A 61 -9.02 12.78 -2.61
N THR A 62 -8.83 11.65 -1.93
CA THR A 62 -8.91 11.56 -0.47
C THR A 62 -7.54 11.36 0.16
N ARG A 63 -6.57 10.83 -0.60
CA ARG A 63 -5.19 10.65 -0.12
C ARG A 63 -4.20 10.75 -1.26
N TYR A 64 -3.09 11.45 -1.01
CA TYR A 64 -1.94 11.48 -1.91
C TYR A 64 -0.65 11.35 -1.11
N LYS A 65 0.21 10.42 -1.51
CA LYS A 65 1.59 10.31 -1.02
C LYS A 65 2.52 10.06 -2.19
N SER A 66 3.65 10.74 -2.21
CA SER A 66 4.72 10.44 -3.14
C SER A 66 6.06 10.46 -2.43
N ILE A 67 6.96 9.57 -2.85
CA ILE A 67 8.31 9.49 -2.35
C ILE A 67 9.25 9.37 -3.55
N THR A 68 10.27 10.21 -3.55
CA THR A 68 11.37 10.15 -4.52
C THR A 68 12.66 9.87 -3.77
N ILE A 69 13.36 8.80 -4.15
CA ILE A 69 14.59 8.33 -3.51
C ILE A 69 15.69 8.33 -4.58
N LYS A 70 16.83 8.96 -4.28
CA LYS A 70 17.97 9.04 -5.19
C LYS A 70 19.04 8.02 -4.80
N ASP A 71 19.54 7.28 -5.80
CA ASP A 71 20.74 6.45 -5.71
C ASP A 71 20.76 5.45 -4.53
N ASP A 72 19.64 4.75 -4.29
CA ASP A 72 19.52 3.73 -3.22
C ASP A 72 19.05 2.38 -3.78
N PRO A 73 19.98 1.45 -4.10
CA PRO A 73 19.64 0.11 -4.61
C PRO A 73 18.88 -0.76 -3.61
N GLU A 74 19.08 -0.55 -2.30
CA GLU A 74 18.34 -1.28 -1.26
C GLU A 74 16.87 -0.85 -1.27
N ALA A 75 16.63 0.46 -1.36
CA ALA A 75 15.28 1.01 -1.53
C ALA A 75 14.62 0.47 -2.80
N LEU A 76 15.34 0.44 -3.93
CA LEU A 76 14.80 -0.10 -5.18
C LEU A 76 14.35 -1.55 -5.02
N ARG A 77 15.22 -2.39 -4.45
CA ARG A 77 14.90 -3.82 -4.24
C ARG A 77 13.71 -3.98 -3.31
N PHE A 78 13.67 -3.24 -2.21
CA PHE A 78 12.57 -3.30 -1.24
C PHE A 78 11.26 -2.80 -1.86
N THR A 79 11.27 -1.69 -2.59
CA THR A 79 10.09 -1.18 -3.29
C THR A 79 9.55 -2.19 -4.29
N ARG A 80 10.41 -2.87 -5.07
CA ARG A 80 9.99 -3.94 -5.98
C ARG A 80 9.31 -5.10 -5.26
N GLN A 81 9.83 -5.51 -4.10
CA GLN A 81 9.18 -6.55 -3.28
C GLN A 81 7.81 -6.12 -2.78
N CYS A 82 7.65 -4.86 -2.37
CA CYS A 82 6.35 -4.32 -1.98
C CYS A 82 5.37 -4.29 -3.16
N LEU A 83 5.84 -3.87 -4.34
CA LEU A 83 5.04 -3.86 -5.57
C LEU A 83 4.56 -5.26 -5.93
N GLU A 84 5.45 -6.27 -5.93
CA GLU A 84 5.09 -7.66 -6.23
C GLU A 84 4.04 -8.22 -5.27
N ALA A 85 4.10 -7.82 -3.99
CA ALA A 85 3.10 -8.21 -2.99
C ALA A 85 1.73 -7.57 -3.28
N ASP A 86 1.70 -6.26 -3.58
CA ASP A 86 0.47 -5.52 -3.82
C ASP A 86 -0.15 -5.79 -5.20
N GLN A 87 0.69 -6.15 -6.19
CA GLN A 87 0.27 -6.54 -7.54
C GLN A 87 -0.78 -7.66 -7.51
N LYS A 88 -0.67 -8.61 -6.57
CA LYS A 88 -1.61 -9.75 -6.43
C LYS A 88 -3.05 -9.31 -6.11
N GLY A 89 -3.23 -8.12 -5.53
CA GLY A 89 -4.53 -7.54 -5.19
C GLY A 89 -5.03 -6.50 -6.21
N ALA A 90 -4.30 -6.26 -7.29
CA ALA A 90 -4.63 -5.23 -8.27
C ALA A 90 -5.71 -5.70 -9.26
N ARG A 91 -6.67 -4.80 -9.53
CA ARG A 91 -7.70 -4.96 -10.56
C ARG A 91 -7.13 -4.76 -11.96
N LYS A 92 -6.23 -3.79 -12.12
CA LYS A 92 -5.51 -3.52 -13.38
C LYS A 92 -4.04 -3.35 -13.09
N ILE A 93 -3.21 -3.92 -13.95
CA ILE A 93 -1.75 -3.91 -13.86
C ILE A 93 -1.19 -3.52 -15.22
N LYS A 94 -0.26 -2.56 -15.22
CA LYS A 94 0.61 -2.27 -16.35
C LYS A 94 2.03 -2.15 -15.83
N GLU A 95 2.93 -2.99 -16.31
CA GLU A 95 4.34 -3.00 -15.91
C GLU A 95 5.24 -2.91 -17.13
N VAL A 96 6.36 -2.24 -16.94
CA VAL A 96 7.49 -2.23 -17.86
C VAL A 96 8.69 -2.76 -17.09
N THR A 97 9.29 -3.82 -17.63
CA THR A 97 10.45 -4.49 -17.06
C THR A 97 11.64 -4.23 -17.96
N ASP A 98 12.79 -3.97 -17.34
CA ASP A 98 14.08 -3.83 -18.01
C ASP A 98 15.12 -4.56 -17.18
N ASP A 99 16.02 -5.28 -17.83
CA ASP A 99 17.07 -6.10 -17.19
C ASP A 99 16.54 -7.00 -16.05
N GLY A 100 15.37 -7.61 -16.25
CA GLY A 100 14.75 -8.54 -15.29
C GLY A 100 14.09 -7.88 -14.07
N GLY A 101 14.05 -6.54 -13.97
CA GLY A 101 13.38 -5.81 -12.89
C GLY A 101 12.34 -4.81 -13.38
N VAL A 102 11.25 -4.65 -12.62
CA VAL A 102 10.25 -3.61 -12.92
C VAL A 102 10.92 -2.23 -12.86
N VAL A 103 10.79 -1.46 -13.93
CA VAL A 103 11.27 -0.06 -14.05
C VAL A 103 10.13 0.94 -14.13
N SER A 104 8.93 0.50 -14.48
CA SER A 104 7.72 1.29 -14.31
C SER A 104 6.52 0.39 -14.01
N ALA A 105 5.64 0.83 -13.12
CA ALA A 105 4.40 0.12 -12.83
C ALA A 105 3.25 1.10 -12.63
N TYR A 106 2.06 0.67 -13.01
CA TYR A 106 0.78 1.28 -12.72
C TYR A 106 -0.17 0.19 -12.25
N TYR A 107 -0.62 0.31 -11.00
CA TYR A 107 -1.63 -0.59 -10.42
C TYR A 107 -2.87 0.19 -10.05
N GLN A 108 -4.03 -0.30 -10.50
CA GLN A 108 -5.32 0.07 -9.93
C GLN A 108 -5.72 -1.04 -8.97
N LEU A 109 -5.79 -0.72 -7.68
CA LEU A 109 -6.11 -1.63 -6.59
C LEU A 109 -7.59 -1.48 -6.23
N LYS A 110 -8.19 -2.55 -5.68
CA LYS A 110 -9.57 -2.49 -5.18
C LYS A 110 -9.67 -1.49 -4.03
N GLY A 111 -10.66 -0.61 -4.05
CA GLY A 111 -11.01 0.26 -2.92
C GLY A 111 -11.33 -0.50 -1.65
N VAL A 112 -11.20 0.19 -0.51
CA VAL A 112 -11.82 -0.28 0.74
C VAL A 112 -13.34 -0.13 0.63
N GLU A 113 -13.79 0.97 0.02
CA GLU A 113 -15.19 1.25 -0.32
C GLU A 113 -15.47 0.97 -1.80
N ALA A 114 -16.74 0.80 -2.17
CA ALA A 114 -17.14 0.37 -3.52
C ALA A 114 -16.68 1.35 -4.62
N ASP A 115 -16.66 2.64 -4.31
CA ASP A 115 -16.46 3.73 -5.27
C ASP A 115 -15.09 4.42 -5.13
N ILE A 116 -14.28 4.06 -4.12
CA ILE A 116 -12.95 4.64 -3.95
C ILE A 116 -11.91 3.82 -4.70
N ASN A 117 -11.19 4.43 -5.63
CA ASN A 117 -10.07 3.78 -6.31
C ASN A 117 -8.76 4.05 -5.57
N ARG A 118 -7.88 3.03 -5.55
CA ARG A 118 -6.51 3.15 -5.05
C ARG A 118 -5.55 2.95 -6.21
N PHE A 119 -4.63 3.88 -6.41
CA PHE A 119 -3.64 3.84 -7.48
C PHE A 119 -2.23 3.82 -6.91
N VAL A 120 -1.38 2.97 -7.50
CA VAL A 120 0.05 2.95 -7.23
C VAL A 120 0.78 3.19 -8.55
N LEU A 121 1.64 4.20 -8.58
CA LEU A 121 2.52 4.48 -9.71
C LEU A 121 3.96 4.38 -9.29
N PHE A 122 4.75 3.70 -10.09
CA PHE A 122 6.17 3.49 -9.85
C PHE A 122 6.98 3.78 -11.11
N LYS A 123 8.15 4.40 -10.92
CA LYS A 123 9.10 4.66 -11.98
C LYS A 123 10.53 4.69 -11.46
N VAL A 124 11.43 4.09 -12.22
CA VAL A 124 12.88 4.27 -12.08
C VAL A 124 13.36 5.07 -13.28
N SER A 125 14.03 6.19 -13.02
CA SER A 125 14.66 6.97 -14.07
C SER A 125 15.98 6.33 -14.52
N LYS A 126 16.47 6.69 -15.71
CA LYS A 126 17.81 6.27 -16.19
C LYS A 126 18.96 6.68 -15.26
N LYS A 127 18.74 7.66 -14.38
CA LYS A 127 19.70 8.13 -13.37
C LYS A 127 19.56 7.40 -12.04
N GLY A 128 18.82 6.29 -11.96
CA GLY A 128 18.62 5.54 -10.71
C GLY A 128 17.65 6.18 -9.71
N VAL A 129 17.03 7.32 -10.05
CA VAL A 129 16.01 7.95 -9.19
C VAL A 129 14.74 7.10 -9.19
N ILE A 130 14.30 6.73 -7.99
CA ILE A 130 13.12 5.91 -7.72
C ILE A 130 11.98 6.86 -7.35
N THR A 131 10.85 6.75 -8.02
CA THR A 131 9.62 7.49 -7.70
C THR A 131 8.50 6.51 -7.46
N LEU A 132 7.82 6.65 -6.33
CA LEU A 132 6.63 5.89 -5.95
C LEU A 132 5.54 6.87 -5.53
N VAL A 133 4.35 6.71 -6.09
CA VAL A 133 3.17 7.53 -5.83
C VAL A 133 2.01 6.62 -5.45
N TYR A 134 1.30 7.00 -4.39
CA TYR A 134 0.08 6.39 -3.93
C TYR A 134 -1.03 7.44 -3.93
N ILE A 135 -2.16 7.10 -4.53
CA ILE A 135 -3.32 7.97 -4.65
C ILE A 135 -4.56 7.17 -4.27
N GLU A 136 -5.46 7.81 -3.54
CA GLU A 136 -6.77 7.29 -3.20
C GLU A 136 -7.80 8.38 -3.47
N GLY A 137 -8.95 8.00 -4.03
CA GLY A 137 -10.05 8.93 -4.26
C GLY A 137 -11.12 8.36 -5.20
N ASP A 138 -12.16 9.17 -5.39
CA ASP A 138 -13.24 8.92 -6.36
C ASP A 138 -12.82 9.46 -7.74
N LEU A 139 -11.66 8.96 -8.21
CA LEU A 139 -11.12 9.25 -9.55
C LEU A 139 -11.06 7.95 -10.32
N ASP A 140 -11.32 8.04 -11.61
CA ASP A 140 -11.08 6.93 -12.51
C ASP A 140 -9.64 6.94 -13.07
N SER A 141 -9.35 6.03 -14.00
CA SER A 141 -8.02 5.94 -14.62
C SER A 141 -7.71 7.11 -15.56
N ASP A 142 -8.74 7.72 -16.16
CA ASP A 142 -8.61 8.76 -17.18
C ASP A 142 -8.46 10.14 -16.51
N ASP A 143 -9.14 10.36 -15.39
CA ASP A 143 -8.95 11.51 -14.50
C ASP A 143 -7.52 11.56 -13.99
N LEU A 144 -6.97 10.42 -13.56
CA LEU A 144 -5.59 10.33 -13.09
C LEU A 144 -4.58 10.66 -14.21
N ILE A 145 -4.81 10.16 -15.43
CA ILE A 145 -3.98 10.48 -16.59
C ILE A 145 -4.05 11.99 -16.83
N THR A 146 -5.25 12.56 -16.85
CA THR A 146 -5.44 14.01 -17.00
C THR A 146 -4.68 14.77 -15.93
N LEU A 147 -4.79 14.40 -14.65
CA LEU A 147 -4.03 14.99 -13.54
C LEU A 147 -2.50 14.90 -13.71
N LEU A 148 -1.98 13.75 -14.16
CA LEU A 148 -0.55 13.54 -14.36
C LEU A 148 0.00 14.28 -15.58
N PHE A 149 -0.84 14.57 -16.57
CA PHE A 149 -0.45 15.22 -17.82
C PHE A 149 -0.90 16.69 -17.95
N THR A 150 -1.79 17.19 -17.09
CA THR A 150 -2.27 18.59 -17.08
C THR A 150 -1.32 19.52 -16.31
N LYS A 151 -0.01 19.27 -16.41
CA LYS A 151 0.97 20.33 -16.16
C LYS A 151 2.00 20.40 -17.26
N LYS A 152 1.50 20.81 -18.43
CA LYS A 152 2.24 21.64 -19.37
C LYS A 152 1.65 23.05 -19.18
N ASP A 153 2.51 24.02 -18.90
CA ASP A 153 2.20 25.46 -18.86
C ASP A 153 1.58 25.99 -17.54
N LEU A 154 2.43 26.09 -16.50
CA LEU A 154 2.36 27.14 -15.47
C LEU A 154 3.78 27.53 -15.06
#